data_AF-A0A840C180-F1
#
_entry.id   AF-A0A840C180-F1
#
_cell.length_a   1.000
_cell.length_b   1.000
_cell.length_c   1.000
_cell.angle_alpha   90.00
_cell.angle_beta   90.00
_cell.angle_gamma   90.00
#
_symmetry.space_group_name_H-M   'P 1'
#
loop_
_entity.id
_entity.type
_entity.pdbx_description
1 polymer ?
#
loop_
_entity_poly.entity_id
_entity_poly.type
_entity_poly.pdbx_seq_one_letter_code
_entity_poly.pdbx_strand_id
1 'polypeptide(L)'
;MRVGMDAQTGKLLTGWDHCVQSIGKILTTRVGQRVMRRAFGSAALDLQDRNATPMNIMRVYTAIAAALRQWEPGFRLKTIRLTRAGADGVFAFEISGIFYPNGHLGDYSLSEERDVTLAADTGLRLVREAA
;
A
#
# COMPACT_ATOMS: atom_id res chain seq x y z
N MET A 1 -4.39 18.42 7.80
CA MET A 1 -3.19 17.61 7.49
C MET A 1 -3.15 16.41 8.42
N ARG A 2 -3.02 15.18 7.89
CA ARG A 2 -2.89 13.96 8.71
C ARG A 2 -1.60 13.95 9.53
N VAL A 3 -1.67 13.51 10.78
CA VAL A 3 -0.52 13.34 11.69
C VAL A 3 -0.58 11.96 12.35
N GLY A 4 0.58 11.40 12.66
CA GLY A 4 0.68 10.12 13.37
C GLY A 4 2.12 9.84 13.78
N MET A 5 2.33 8.73 14.48
CA MET A 5 3.65 8.31 14.92
C MET A 5 4.23 7.26 13.97
N ASP A 6 5.53 7.37 13.69
CA ASP A 6 6.30 6.33 13.01
C ASP A 6 6.32 5.06 13.87
N ALA A 7 5.91 3.93 13.27
CA ALA A 7 5.85 2.65 13.96
C ALA A 7 7.22 2.08 14.36
N GLN A 8 8.30 2.49 13.68
CA GLN A 8 9.66 2.03 13.95
C GLN A 8 10.44 3.03 14.81
N THR A 9 10.37 4.31 14.47
CA THR A 9 11.23 5.33 15.09
C THR A 9 10.55 6.11 16.23
N GLY A 10 9.22 6.04 16.34
CA GLY A 10 8.47 6.83 17.31
C GLY A 10 8.39 8.33 16.99
N LYS A 11 8.99 8.79 15.88
CA LYS A 11 8.95 10.19 15.47
C LYS A 11 7.57 10.58 14.94
N LEU A 12 7.27 11.87 14.96
CA LEU A 12 6.05 12.38 14.35
C LEU A 12 6.16 12.33 12.82
N LEU A 13 5.18 11.69 12.18
CA LEU A 13 4.99 11.69 10.73
C LEU A 13 3.80 12.58 10.37
N THR A 14 3.94 13.35 9.31
CA THR A 14 2.92 14.26 8.82
C THR A 14 2.66 14.05 7.33
N GLY A 15 1.44 14.34 6.89
CA GLY A 15 1.10 14.36 5.46
C GLY A 15 1.40 13.04 4.75
N TRP A 16 2.21 13.13 3.68
CA TRP A 16 2.53 12.02 2.79
C TRP A 16 3.24 10.86 3.51
N ASP A 17 4.19 11.14 4.40
CA ASP A 17 4.93 10.08 5.09
C ASP A 17 4.02 9.21 5.95
N HIS A 18 3.05 9.84 6.62
CA HIS A 18 2.04 9.11 7.37
C HIS A 18 1.13 8.29 6.44
N CYS A 19 0.86 8.77 5.21
CA CYS A 19 0.09 8.07 4.19
C CYS A 19 0.81 6.81 3.71
N VAL A 20 2.08 6.95 3.36
CA VAL A 20 2.96 5.83 2.97
C VAL A 20 2.97 4.75 4.06
N GLN A 21 3.13 5.15 5.33
CA GLN A 21 3.07 4.19 6.45
C GLN A 21 1.71 3.46 6.51
N SER A 22 0.61 4.15 6.28
CA SER A 22 -0.73 3.56 6.32
C SER A 22 -0.96 2.59 5.17
N ILE A 23 -0.57 2.95 3.95
CA ILE A 23 -0.54 2.06 2.77
C ILE A 23 0.24 0.78 3.10
N GLY A 24 1.44 0.93 3.67
CA GLY A 24 2.27 -0.19 4.11
C GLY A 24 1.56 -1.09 5.10
N LYS A 25 0.93 -0.52 6.14
CA LYS A 25 0.16 -1.28 7.14
C LYS A 25 -1.02 -2.01 6.52
N ILE A 26 -1.74 -1.39 5.60
CA ILE A 26 -2.90 -2.00 4.92
C ILE A 26 -2.46 -3.21 4.10
N LEU A 27 -1.41 -3.07 3.30
CA LEU A 27 -0.97 -4.11 2.37
C LEU A 27 -0.17 -5.24 3.04
N THR A 28 0.49 -4.96 4.17
CA THR A 28 1.23 -5.97 4.93
C THR A 28 0.38 -6.70 5.99
N THR A 29 -0.85 -6.26 6.25
CA THR A 29 -1.75 -6.92 7.22
C THR A 29 -2.69 -7.88 6.49
N ARG A 30 -2.65 -9.17 6.83
CA ARG A 30 -3.64 -10.15 6.34
C ARG A 30 -5.01 -9.89 6.97
N VAL A 31 -6.07 -10.16 6.21
CA VAL A 31 -7.45 -10.09 6.71
C VAL A 31 -7.62 -11.06 7.88
N GLY A 32 -8.28 -10.63 8.95
CA GLY A 32 -8.53 -11.43 10.14
C GLY A 32 -7.48 -11.32 11.25
N GLN A 33 -6.32 -10.71 10.99
CA GLN A 33 -5.22 -10.62 11.97
C GLN A 33 -5.49 -9.64 13.12
N ARG A 34 -6.26 -8.56 12.89
CA ARG A 34 -6.48 -7.53 13.91
C ARG A 34 -7.65 -7.89 14.83
N VAL A 35 -7.37 -7.95 16.13
CA VAL A 35 -8.37 -8.11 17.19
C VAL A 35 -9.39 -6.96 17.12
N MET A 36 -10.68 -7.30 17.21
CA MET A 36 -11.83 -6.38 17.02
C MET A 36 -11.88 -5.62 15.68
N ARG A 37 -11.01 -5.91 14.71
CA ARG A 37 -11.01 -5.31 13.35
C ARG A 37 -10.67 -6.35 12.28
N ARG A 38 -11.36 -7.49 12.30
CA ARG A 38 -11.08 -8.63 11.41
C ARG A 38 -11.18 -8.30 9.91
N ALA A 39 -12.04 -7.36 9.52
CA ALA A 39 -12.18 -6.98 8.12
C ALA A 39 -10.96 -6.20 7.59
N PHE A 40 -10.12 -5.64 8.47
CA PHE A 40 -8.98 -4.80 8.07
C PHE A 40 -7.84 -5.63 7.48
N GLY A 41 -7.28 -5.15 6.36
CA GLY A 41 -6.09 -5.71 5.73
C GLY A 41 -6.21 -5.81 4.21
N SER A 42 -5.32 -6.61 3.63
CA SER A 42 -5.30 -6.95 2.20
C SER A 42 -5.19 -8.47 2.01
N ALA A 43 -5.81 -8.96 0.94
CA ALA A 43 -5.64 -10.33 0.47
C ALA A 43 -4.35 -10.53 -0.37
N ALA A 44 -3.56 -9.48 -0.59
CA ALA A 44 -2.35 -9.54 -1.40
C ALA A 44 -1.34 -10.57 -0.86
N LEU A 45 -1.16 -10.63 0.46
CA LEU A 45 -0.26 -11.60 1.09
C LEU A 45 -0.81 -13.04 1.06
N ASP A 46 -2.10 -13.25 0.85
CA ASP A 46 -2.69 -14.59 0.74
C ASP A 46 -2.45 -15.22 -0.66
N LEU A 47 -1.93 -14.40 -1.59
CA LEU A 47 -1.47 -14.79 -2.91
C LEU A 47 0.05 -15.05 -2.94
N GLN A 48 0.77 -14.70 -1.87
CA GLN A 48 2.19 -15.05 -1.72
C GLN A 48 2.35 -16.59 -1.76
N ASP A 49 3.47 -17.05 -2.30
CA ASP A 49 3.81 -18.47 -2.53
C ASP A 49 2.95 -19.21 -3.56
N ARG A 50 2.03 -18.51 -4.25
CA ARG A 50 1.34 -19.07 -5.41
C ARG A 50 2.17 -18.91 -6.68
N ASN A 51 2.01 -19.85 -7.62
CA ASN A 51 2.63 -19.75 -8.94
C ASN A 51 2.29 -18.41 -9.62
N ALA A 52 3.30 -17.76 -10.20
CA ALA A 52 3.19 -16.46 -10.86
C ALA A 52 2.53 -16.53 -12.26
N THR A 53 1.32 -17.08 -12.31
CA THR A 53 0.51 -17.06 -13.52
C THR A 53 -0.07 -15.66 -13.75
N PRO A 54 -0.38 -15.27 -15.00
CA PRO A 54 -1.01 -13.98 -15.28
C PRO A 54 -2.30 -13.74 -14.47
N MET A 55 -3.06 -14.81 -14.22
CA MET A 55 -4.27 -14.76 -13.38
C MET A 55 -3.95 -14.43 -11.92
N ASN A 56 -2.91 -15.03 -11.33
CA ASN A 56 -2.52 -14.74 -9.95
C ASN A 56 -1.92 -13.35 -9.81
N ILE A 57 -1.16 -12.89 -10.80
CA ILE A 57 -0.67 -11.51 -10.87
C ILE A 57 -1.86 -10.52 -10.90
N MET A 58 -2.86 -10.76 -11.74
CA MET A 58 -4.09 -9.96 -11.77
C MET A 58 -4.84 -9.95 -10.42
N ARG A 59 -4.85 -11.08 -9.70
CA ARG A 59 -5.43 -11.12 -8.35
C ARG A 59 -4.66 -10.25 -7.35
N VAL A 60 -3.34 -10.11 -7.49
CA VAL A 60 -2.55 -9.21 -6.65
C VAL A 60 -2.94 -7.76 -6.94
N TYR A 61 -3.05 -7.38 -8.21
CA TYR A 61 -3.52 -6.06 -8.62
C TYR A 61 -4.89 -5.71 -8.00
N THR A 62 -5.86 -6.63 -8.11
CA THR A 62 -7.20 -6.40 -7.56
C THR A 62 -7.20 -6.36 -6.04
N ALA A 63 -6.41 -7.19 -5.37
CA ALA A 63 -6.28 -7.19 -3.91
C ALA A 63 -5.68 -5.88 -3.37
N ILE A 64 -4.65 -5.34 -4.03
CA ILE A 64 -4.06 -4.04 -3.69
C ILE A 64 -5.10 -2.94 -3.89
N ALA A 65 -5.72 -2.87 -5.07
CA ALA A 65 -6.69 -1.82 -5.40
C ALA A 65 -7.90 -1.84 -4.46
N ALA A 66 -8.45 -3.02 -4.17
CA ALA A 66 -9.58 -3.18 -3.26
C ALA A 66 -9.23 -2.75 -1.83
N ALA A 67 -8.07 -3.16 -1.32
CA ALA A 67 -7.64 -2.82 0.04
C ALA A 67 -7.40 -1.31 0.21
N LEU A 68 -6.72 -0.67 -0.75
CA LEU A 68 -6.47 0.77 -0.69
C LEU A 68 -7.77 1.57 -0.79
N ARG A 69 -8.65 1.21 -1.72
CA ARG A 69 -9.96 1.87 -1.87
C ARG A 69 -10.81 1.78 -0.60
N GLN A 70 -10.74 0.65 0.11
CA GLN A 70 -11.54 0.42 1.31
C GLN A 70 -11.00 1.14 2.54
N TRP A 71 -9.67 1.17 2.72
CA TRP A 71 -9.04 1.53 4.00
C TRP A 71 -8.25 2.85 3.98
N GLU A 72 -7.86 3.37 2.82
CA GLU A 72 -7.08 4.60 2.71
C GLU A 72 -7.88 5.73 2.05
N PRO A 73 -8.59 6.57 2.82
CA PRO A 73 -9.38 7.67 2.26
C PRO A 73 -8.50 8.82 1.74
N GLY A 74 -7.24 8.92 2.20
CA GLY A 74 -6.30 9.96 1.80
C GLY A 74 -5.57 9.68 0.49
N PHE A 75 -5.80 8.55 -0.17
CA PHE A 75 -5.07 8.18 -1.38
C PHE A 75 -6.02 7.56 -2.41
N ARG A 76 -6.04 8.12 -3.63
CA ARG A 76 -6.71 7.50 -4.77
C ARG A 76 -5.71 6.92 -5.73
N LEU A 77 -5.74 5.60 -5.84
CA LEU A 77 -4.96 4.82 -6.77
C LEU A 77 -5.28 5.21 -8.22
N LYS A 78 -4.24 5.52 -9.02
CA LYS A 78 -4.34 5.73 -10.48
C LYS A 78 -3.78 4.54 -11.25
N THR A 79 -2.59 4.08 -10.90
CA THR A 79 -1.92 3.00 -11.65
C THR A 79 -1.13 2.12 -10.71
N ILE A 80 -1.04 0.85 -11.06
CA ILE A 80 -0.11 -0.11 -10.47
C ILE A 80 0.72 -0.65 -11.64
N ARG A 81 2.04 -0.64 -11.52
CA ARG A 81 2.96 -1.19 -12.52
C ARG A 81 3.82 -2.27 -11.88
N LEU A 82 3.93 -3.42 -12.53
CA LEU A 82 4.91 -4.44 -12.15
C LEU A 82 6.28 -4.04 -12.68
N THR A 83 7.19 -3.62 -11.81
CA THR A 83 8.54 -3.15 -12.16
C THR A 83 9.59 -4.26 -12.12
N ARG A 84 9.35 -5.32 -11.35
CA ARG A 84 10.21 -6.51 -11.29
C ARG A 84 9.37 -7.78 -11.22
N ALA A 85 9.76 -8.77 -12.01
CA ALA A 85 9.23 -10.13 -11.97
C ALA A 85 10.37 -11.09 -12.32
N GLY A 86 11.19 -11.41 -11.32
CA GLY A 86 12.36 -12.26 -11.50
C GLY A 86 12.07 -13.75 -11.26
N ALA A 87 12.91 -14.62 -11.82
CA ALA A 87 12.89 -16.05 -11.55
C ALA A 87 13.32 -16.39 -10.10
N ASP A 88 13.86 -15.42 -9.37
CA ASP A 88 14.16 -15.45 -7.95
C ASP A 88 12.90 -15.35 -7.05
N GLY A 89 11.72 -15.16 -7.66
CA GLY A 89 10.45 -15.05 -6.94
C GLY A 89 10.19 -13.66 -6.36
N VAL A 90 11.02 -12.67 -6.69
CA VAL A 90 10.87 -11.29 -6.24
C VAL A 90 9.97 -10.52 -7.22
N PHE A 91 8.87 -10.00 -6.70
CA PHE A 91 7.95 -9.12 -7.43
C PHE A 91 7.96 -7.72 -6.82
N ALA A 92 8.04 -6.70 -7.67
CA ALA A 92 7.92 -5.31 -7.25
C ALA A 92 6.80 -4.61 -8.02
N PHE A 93 5.96 -3.90 -7.28
CA PHE A 93 4.83 -3.14 -7.77
C PHE A 93 5.02 -1.67 -7.43
N GLU A 94 5.13 -0.84 -8.45
CA GLU A 94 5.05 0.60 -8.32
C GLU A 94 3.57 1.02 -8.29
N ILE A 95 3.20 1.86 -7.33
CA ILE A 95 1.84 2.38 -7.14
C ILE A 95 1.89 3.90 -7.31
N SER A 96 1.12 4.43 -8.25
CA SER A 96 0.95 5.86 -8.44
C SER A 96 -0.49 6.29 -8.17
N GLY A 97 -0.67 7.50 -7.64
CA GLY A 97 -1.99 8.01 -7.31
C GLY A 97 -2.03 9.47 -6.89
N ILE A 98 -3.23 9.87 -6.49
CA ILE A 98 -3.50 11.21 -5.96
C ILE A 98 -3.57 11.12 -4.44
N PHE A 99 -2.72 11.88 -3.77
CA PHE A 99 -2.74 12.08 -2.34
C PHE A 99 -3.63 13.28 -1.97
N TYR A 100 -4.46 13.07 -0.95
CA TYR A 100 -5.34 14.08 -0.36
C TYR A 100 -4.93 14.28 1.11
N PRO A 101 -4.20 15.36 1.46
CA PRO A 101 -3.74 15.61 2.82
C PRO A 101 -4.84 15.63 3.88
N ASN A 102 -6.04 16.05 3.49
CA ASN A 102 -7.24 16.12 4.32
C ASN A 102 -8.29 15.05 3.97
N GLY A 103 -7.98 14.07 3.11
CA GLY A 103 -8.96 13.07 2.68
C GLY A 103 -9.53 12.23 3.84
N HIS A 104 -8.77 12.07 4.93
CA HIS A 104 -9.24 11.44 6.17
C HIS A 104 -10.33 12.24 6.91
N LEU A 105 -10.50 13.53 6.60
CA LEU A 105 -11.56 14.40 7.09
C LEU A 105 -12.72 14.53 6.08
N GLY A 106 -12.64 13.86 4.91
CA GLY A 106 -13.61 14.00 3.82
C GLY A 106 -13.40 15.23 2.94
N ASP A 107 -12.32 15.98 3.14
CA ASP A 107 -11.95 17.13 2.31
C ASP A 107 -10.95 16.69 1.22
N TYR A 108 -11.40 16.79 -0.04
CA TYR A 108 -10.67 16.40 -1.24
C TYR A 108 -10.27 17.60 -2.11
N SER A 109 -10.35 18.83 -1.58
CA SER A 109 -10.02 20.05 -2.32
C SER A 109 -8.52 20.17 -2.65
N LEU A 110 -7.65 19.69 -1.75
CA LEU A 110 -6.21 19.69 -1.92
C LEU A 110 -5.75 18.33 -2.45
N SER A 111 -5.14 18.33 -3.63
CA SER A 111 -4.62 17.12 -4.27
C SER A 111 -3.16 17.29 -4.67
N GLU A 112 -2.34 16.30 -4.33
CA GLU A 112 -0.95 16.18 -4.76
C GLU A 112 -0.79 14.86 -5.53
N GLU A 113 -0.14 14.87 -6.70
CA GLU A 113 0.24 13.62 -7.36
C GLU A 113 1.48 13.04 -6.68
N ARG A 114 1.41 11.76 -6.30
CA ARG A 114 2.46 11.08 -5.54
C ARG A 114 2.56 9.61 -5.93
N ASP A 115 3.80 9.13 -5.95
CA ASP A 115 4.15 7.76 -6.31
C ASP A 115 4.84 7.03 -5.14
N VAL A 116 4.60 5.72 -5.02
CA VAL A 116 5.16 4.84 -4.01
C VAL A 116 5.55 3.51 -4.64
N THR A 117 6.79 3.07 -4.45
CA THR A 117 7.23 1.73 -4.86
C THR A 117 7.08 0.73 -3.72
N LEU A 118 6.41 -0.38 -4.00
CA LEU A 118 6.36 -1.57 -3.14
C LEU A 118 7.26 -2.64 -3.74
N ALA A 119 8.24 -3.14 -2.98
CA ALA A 119 9.05 -4.28 -3.41
C ALA A 119 8.91 -5.42 -2.40
N ALA A 120 8.74 -6.65 -2.88
CA ALA A 120 8.74 -7.81 -2.02
C ALA A 120 10.12 -8.48 -2.01
N ASP A 121 11.06 -7.98 -1.21
CA ASP A 121 12.32 -8.69 -0.95
C ASP A 121 12.25 -9.31 0.45
N THR A 122 12.08 -10.64 0.53
CA THR A 122 11.73 -11.44 1.72
C THR A 122 10.41 -11.09 2.44
N GLY A 123 9.54 -10.30 1.80
CA GLY A 123 8.21 -9.88 2.27
C GLY A 123 7.83 -8.53 1.66
N LEU A 124 6.53 -8.18 1.60
CA LEU A 124 6.08 -6.89 1.04
C LEU A 124 6.64 -5.73 1.87
N ARG A 125 7.62 -5.01 1.34
CA ARG A 125 8.25 -3.85 1.99
C ARG A 125 8.08 -2.62 1.10
N LEU A 126 7.77 -1.49 1.74
CA LEU A 126 7.80 -0.20 1.07
C LEU A 126 9.26 0.15 0.82
N VAL A 127 9.65 0.26 -0.45
CA VAL A 127 10.98 0.75 -0.82
C VAL A 127 10.77 2.18 -1.31
N ARG A 128 11.21 3.15 -0.51
CA ARG A 128 11.29 4.54 -0.97
C ARG A 128 12.46 4.60 -1.94
N GLU A 129 12.21 4.94 -3.20
CA GLU A 129 13.29 5.48 -4.03
C GLU A 129 13.67 6.84 -3.45
N ALA A 130 14.89 6.94 -2.95
CA ALA A 130 15.54 8.22 -2.73
C ALA A 130 15.98 8.73 -4.10
N ALA A 131 15.40 9.85 -4.54
CA ALA A 131 16.03 10.69 -5.53
C ALA A 131 17.29 11.34 -4.93
#